data_AF-L1IZI4-F1
#
_entry.id   AF-L1IZI4-F1
#
_cell.length_a   1.000
_cell.length_b   1.000
_cell.length_c   1.000
_cell.angle_alpha   90.00
_cell.angle_beta   90.00
_cell.angle_gamma   90.00
#
_symmetry.space_group_name_H-M   'P 1'
#
loop_
_entity.id
_entity.type
_entity.pdbx_description
1 polymer ?
#
loop_
_entity_poly.entity_id
_entity_poly.type
_entity_poly.pdbx_seq_one_letter_code
_entity_poly.pdbx_strand_id
1 'polypeptide(L)'
;MSRKGCEENKWAQRDQRFGAESKAMNEVLMSAIQEIARTGIVSYNWASLVHLLVFQLKNILEDSSEQFPVIPTPGLAGEATYQESCNRLYSILAQFHGPPFTVQRLCELLLSPHRHHKTKLKLLAAVDKLLSVTTIVSEHEV
;
A
#
# COMPACT_ATOMS: atom_id res chain seq x y z
N MET A 1 -11.45 46.71 29.80
CA MET A 1 -10.21 45.89 29.81
C MET A 1 -10.65 44.50 30.24
N SER A 2 -10.46 43.37 29.55
CA SER A 2 -9.61 43.00 28.42
C SER A 2 -10.26 41.84 27.66
N ARG A 3 -10.13 41.87 26.32
CA ARG A 3 -10.49 40.76 25.44
C ARG A 3 -9.42 39.66 25.56
N LYS A 4 -9.77 38.45 25.98
CA LYS A 4 -8.97 37.22 25.75
C LYS A 4 -9.93 36.06 25.57
N GLY A 5 -10.06 35.53 24.35
CA GLY A 5 -10.94 34.40 24.08
C GLY A 5 -11.17 34.11 22.60
N CYS A 6 -10.18 34.24 21.73
CA CYS A 6 -10.38 34.05 20.28
C CYS A 6 -9.23 33.32 19.55
N GLU A 7 -8.47 32.45 20.22
CA GLU A 7 -7.36 31.72 19.58
C GLU A 7 -7.42 30.18 19.69
N GLU A 8 -8.15 29.61 20.65
CA GLU A 8 -8.19 28.15 20.84
C GLU A 8 -9.01 27.40 19.78
N ASN A 9 -10.03 28.03 19.17
CA ASN A 9 -10.90 27.36 18.20
C ASN A 9 -10.32 27.23 16.77
N LYS A 10 -9.16 27.82 16.47
CA LYS A 10 -8.52 27.74 15.14
C LYS A 10 -7.74 26.45 14.92
N TRP A 11 -7.26 25.80 15.98
CA TRP A 11 -6.43 24.59 15.89
C TRP A 11 -7.29 23.34 15.67
N ALA A 12 -8.40 23.21 16.40
CA ALA A 12 -9.34 22.09 16.26
C ALA A 12 -10.03 22.05 14.87
N GLN A 13 -10.38 23.21 14.31
CA GLN A 13 -10.93 23.30 12.95
C GLN A 13 -9.93 22.95 11.86
N ARG A 14 -8.63 23.26 12.04
CA ARG A 14 -7.57 22.89 11.09
C ARG A 14 -7.28 21.40 11.12
N ASP A 15 -7.24 20.81 12.32
CA ASP A 15 -6.98 19.38 12.52
C ASP A 15 -8.11 18.51 11.92
N GLN A 16 -9.36 18.91 12.15
CA GLN A 16 -10.53 18.22 11.60
C GLN A 16 -10.65 18.37 10.07
N ARG A 17 -10.24 19.51 9.50
CA ARG A 17 -10.26 19.74 8.05
C ARG A 17 -9.17 18.93 7.34
N PHE A 18 -7.95 18.90 7.90
CA PHE A 18 -6.87 18.04 7.42
C PHE A 18 -7.24 16.54 7.51
N GLY A 19 -7.90 16.12 8.59
CA GLY A 19 -8.42 14.75 8.71
C GLY A 19 -9.48 14.41 7.67
N ALA A 20 -10.39 15.34 7.36
CA ALA A 20 -11.41 15.16 6.33
C ALA A 20 -10.84 15.16 4.91
N GLU A 21 -9.87 16.04 4.61
CA GLU A 21 -9.16 16.08 3.33
C GLU A 21 -8.31 14.81 3.11
N SER A 22 -7.63 14.32 4.16
CA SER A 22 -6.89 13.06 4.14
C SER A 22 -7.81 11.86 3.92
N LYS A 23 -8.99 11.85 4.55
CA LYS A 23 -10.00 10.80 4.37
C LYS A 23 -10.60 10.82 2.96
N ALA A 24 -10.99 11.99 2.45
CA ALA A 24 -11.52 12.13 1.10
C ALA A 24 -10.47 11.76 0.04
N MET A 25 -9.22 12.14 0.26
CA MET A 25 -8.10 11.70 -0.55
C MET A 25 -8.03 10.17 -0.53
N ASN A 26 -7.99 9.54 0.65
CA ASN A 26 -7.96 8.08 0.77
C ASN A 26 -9.10 7.39 -0.02
N GLU A 27 -10.33 7.91 0.05
CA GLU A 27 -11.47 7.36 -0.72
C GLU A 27 -11.27 7.42 -2.24
N VAL A 28 -10.77 8.54 -2.76
CA VAL A 28 -10.46 8.69 -4.20
C VAL A 28 -9.36 7.72 -4.62
N LEU A 29 -8.32 7.58 -3.80
CA LEU A 29 -7.19 6.69 -4.07
C LEU A 29 -7.62 5.22 -4.05
N MET A 30 -8.47 4.85 -3.09
CA MET A 30 -9.05 3.51 -3.01
C MET A 30 -9.96 3.22 -4.20
N SER A 31 -10.73 4.20 -4.66
CA SER A 31 -11.55 4.08 -5.87
C SER A 31 -10.70 3.80 -7.11
N ALA A 32 -9.56 4.50 -7.26
CA ALA A 32 -8.61 4.27 -8.35
C ALA A 32 -8.04 2.84 -8.33
N ILE A 33 -7.61 2.35 -7.15
CA ILE A 33 -7.12 0.97 -6.99
C ILE A 33 -8.22 -0.03 -7.34
N GLN A 34 -9.47 0.23 -6.93
CA GLN A 34 -10.64 -0.60 -7.24
C GLN A 34 -10.94 -0.67 -8.74
N GLU A 35 -10.84 0.46 -9.43
CA GLU A 35 -11.05 0.51 -10.88
C GLU A 35 -9.97 -0.27 -11.63
N ILE A 36 -8.71 -0.14 -11.23
CA ILE A 36 -7.60 -0.88 -11.84
C ILE A 36 -7.74 -2.37 -11.57
N ALA A 37 -8.10 -2.77 -10.35
CA ALA A 37 -8.35 -4.18 -10.02
C ALA A 37 -9.48 -4.78 -10.89
N ARG A 38 -10.54 -4.00 -11.13
CA ARG A 38 -11.70 -4.46 -11.90
C ARG A 38 -11.46 -4.50 -13.41
N THR A 39 -10.75 -3.52 -13.96
CA THR A 39 -10.63 -3.30 -15.41
C THR A 39 -9.28 -3.72 -15.98
N GLY A 40 -8.24 -3.75 -15.14
CA GLY A 40 -6.85 -3.89 -15.57
C GLY A 40 -6.28 -2.67 -16.30
N ILE A 41 -7.06 -1.60 -16.44
CA ILE A 41 -6.65 -0.40 -17.18
C ILE A 41 -6.12 0.63 -16.19
N VAL A 42 -4.91 1.12 -16.44
CA VAL A 42 -4.30 2.19 -15.66
C VAL A 42 -4.56 3.53 -16.35
N SER A 43 -5.58 4.25 -15.89
CA SER A 43 -5.97 5.57 -16.42
C SER A 43 -5.32 6.75 -15.69
N TYR A 44 -4.41 6.47 -14.74
CA TYR A 44 -3.80 7.46 -13.84
C TYR A 44 -2.29 7.59 -14.09
N ASN A 45 -1.73 8.74 -13.72
CA ASN A 45 -0.28 8.95 -13.74
C ASN A 45 0.43 7.92 -12.85
N TRP A 46 1.33 7.14 -13.45
CA TRP A 46 2.02 6.06 -12.75
C TRP A 46 2.86 6.56 -11.57
N ALA A 47 3.58 7.67 -11.71
CA ALA A 47 4.41 8.22 -10.63
C ALA A 47 3.60 8.58 -9.37
N SER A 48 2.33 8.98 -9.55
CA SER A 48 1.42 9.20 -8.42
C SER A 48 0.86 7.87 -7.93
N LEU A 49 0.40 7.01 -8.83
CA LEU A 49 -0.22 5.72 -8.51
C LEU A 49 0.73 4.79 -7.73
N VAL A 50 2.00 4.71 -8.12
CA VAL A 50 2.99 3.83 -7.48
C VAL A 50 3.21 4.20 -6.03
N HIS A 51 3.22 5.50 -5.69
CA HIS A 51 3.30 5.95 -4.30
C HIS A 51 2.09 5.49 -3.48
N LEU A 52 0.91 5.45 -4.09
CA LEU A 52 -0.32 4.98 -3.44
C LEU A 52 -0.31 3.47 -3.22
N LEU A 53 0.16 2.72 -4.22
CA LEU A 53 0.29 1.27 -4.10
C LEU A 53 1.30 0.90 -3.01
N VAL A 54 2.44 1.61 -2.94
CA VAL A 54 3.42 1.43 -1.87
C VAL A 54 2.82 1.80 -0.51
N PHE A 55 2.13 2.93 -0.40
CA PHE A 55 1.48 3.35 0.84
C PHE A 55 0.44 2.32 1.30
N GLN A 56 -0.36 1.80 0.36
CA GLN A 56 -1.39 0.85 0.74
C GLN A 56 -0.82 -0.53 1.08
N LEU A 57 0.24 -0.96 0.39
CA LEU A 57 0.96 -2.17 0.74
C LEU A 57 1.58 -2.07 2.15
N LYS A 58 2.13 -0.91 2.51
CA LYS A 58 2.62 -0.60 3.86
C LYS A 58 1.53 -0.74 4.90
N ASN A 59 0.40 -0.06 4.72
CA ASN A 59 -0.72 -0.13 5.66
C ASN A 59 -1.15 -1.57 5.91
N ILE A 60 -1.23 -2.40 4.86
CA ILE A 60 -1.68 -3.80 5.01
C ILE A 60 -0.63 -4.67 5.71
N LEU A 61 0.67 -4.51 5.39
CA LEU A 61 1.73 -5.33 5.99
C LEU A 61 2.06 -4.91 7.43
N GLU A 62 1.89 -3.62 7.74
CA GLU A 62 2.05 -3.03 9.07
C GLU A 62 0.77 -3.12 9.91
N ASP A 63 -0.39 -3.44 9.31
CA ASP A 63 -1.69 -3.56 9.99
C ASP A 63 -1.61 -4.53 11.16
N SER A 64 -1.65 -4.03 12.39
CA SER A 64 -1.51 -4.83 13.60
C SER A 64 -2.81 -5.50 14.04
N SER A 65 -3.78 -5.65 13.15
CA SER A 65 -5.04 -6.32 13.49
C SER A 65 -4.79 -7.77 13.92
N GLU A 66 -5.43 -8.18 15.02
CA GLU A 66 -5.36 -9.56 15.53
C GLU A 66 -5.89 -10.61 14.53
N GLN A 67 -6.63 -10.15 13.51
CA GLN A 67 -7.15 -10.96 12.41
C GLN A 67 -6.05 -11.38 11.42
N PHE A 68 -4.86 -10.78 11.49
CA PHE A 68 -3.76 -11.02 10.56
C PHE A 68 -2.43 -11.28 11.29
N PRO A 69 -2.32 -12.39 12.03
CA PRO A 69 -1.14 -12.69 12.82
C PRO A 69 0.09 -12.94 11.92
N VAL A 70 1.24 -12.43 12.35
CA VAL A 70 2.55 -12.91 11.87
C VAL A 70 2.80 -14.24 12.57
N ILE A 71 2.43 -15.35 11.93
CA ILE A 71 2.78 -16.67 12.46
C ILE A 71 4.26 -16.89 12.15
N PRO A 72 5.16 -17.01 13.15
CA PRO A 72 6.56 -17.26 12.90
C PRO A 72 6.70 -18.59 12.16
N THR A 73 7.15 -18.51 10.91
CA THR A 73 7.38 -19.69 10.07
C THR A 73 8.83 -20.13 10.27
N PRO A 74 9.09 -21.42 10.58
CA PRO A 74 10.46 -21.89 10.74
C PRO A 74 11.25 -21.65 9.44
N GLY A 75 12.32 -20.86 9.52
CA GLY A 75 13.18 -20.48 8.38
C GLY A 75 13.15 -18.99 8.00
N LEU A 76 12.18 -18.21 8.48
CA LEU A 76 12.22 -16.74 8.43
C LEU A 76 12.81 -16.23 9.75
N ALA A 77 14.01 -15.65 9.69
CA ALA A 77 14.78 -15.22 10.85
C ALA A 77 14.15 -13.98 11.53
N GLY A 78 13.09 -14.19 12.32
CA GLY A 78 12.53 -13.16 13.20
C GLY A 78 11.87 -11.95 12.51
N GLU A 79 11.45 -11.00 13.33
CA GLU A 79 10.72 -9.79 12.93
C GLU A 79 11.60 -8.82 12.10
N ALA A 80 12.91 -8.80 12.34
CA ALA A 80 13.87 -8.01 11.57
C ALA A 80 13.87 -8.41 10.08
N THR A 81 13.96 -9.72 9.78
CA THR A 81 13.95 -10.20 8.40
C THR A 81 12.60 -9.99 7.70
N TYR A 82 11.49 -9.99 8.44
CA TYR A 82 10.18 -9.64 7.89
C TYR A 82 10.15 -8.17 7.46
N GLN A 83 10.58 -7.26 8.32
CA GLN A 83 10.57 -5.83 8.01
C GLN A 83 11.53 -5.47 6.87
N GLU A 84 12.71 -6.09 6.82
CA GLU A 84 13.64 -5.98 5.69
C GLU A 84 13.01 -6.45 4.38
N SER A 85 12.30 -7.58 4.41
CA SER A 85 11.59 -8.11 3.24
C SER A 85 10.50 -7.17 2.77
N CYS A 86 9.70 -6.61 3.67
CA CYS A 86 8.70 -5.58 3.36
C CYS A 86 9.34 -4.36 2.68
N ASN A 87 10.42 -3.83 3.25
CA ASN A 87 11.14 -2.69 2.69
C ASN A 87 11.65 -2.97 1.29
N ARG A 88 12.19 -4.18 1.06
CA ARG A 88 12.64 -4.60 -0.27
C ARG A 88 11.50 -4.53 -1.28
N LEU A 89 10.31 -5.03 -0.95
CA LEU A 89 9.15 -4.99 -1.85
C LEU A 89 8.68 -3.56 -2.12
N TYR A 90 8.67 -2.69 -1.10
CA TYR A 90 8.34 -1.27 -1.28
C TYR A 90 9.29 -0.60 -2.27
N SER A 91 10.59 -0.86 -2.12
CA SER A 91 11.62 -0.32 -3.01
C SER A 91 11.50 -0.86 -4.43
N ILE A 92 11.23 -2.16 -4.61
CA ILE A 92 11.04 -2.74 -5.95
C ILE A 92 9.84 -2.10 -6.64
N LEU A 93 8.69 -2.02 -5.96
CA LEU A 93 7.48 -1.44 -6.51
C LEU A 93 7.69 0.04 -6.88
N ALA A 94 8.37 0.81 -6.04
CA ALA A 94 8.68 2.23 -6.28
C ALA A 94 9.63 2.47 -7.47
N GLN A 95 10.46 1.49 -7.83
CA GLN A 95 11.43 1.60 -8.93
C GLN A 95 10.81 1.31 -10.30
N PHE A 96 9.57 0.82 -10.37
CA PHE A 96 8.93 0.59 -11.66
C PHE A 96 8.71 1.92 -12.39
N HIS A 97 9.15 1.98 -13.64
CA HIS A 97 9.00 3.15 -14.52
C HIS A 97 7.59 3.28 -15.09
N GLY A 98 6.80 2.20 -15.04
CA GLY A 98 5.42 2.13 -15.52
C GLY A 98 4.64 1.02 -14.81
N PRO A 99 3.31 0.96 -15.01
CA PRO A 99 2.48 -0.06 -14.39
C PRO A 99 2.89 -1.45 -14.89
N PRO A 100 3.20 -2.40 -14.00
CA PRO A 100 3.54 -3.74 -14.41
C PRO A 100 2.33 -4.43 -15.05
N PHE A 101 2.54 -5.42 -15.92
CA PHE A 101 1.44 -6.22 -16.46
C PHE A 101 0.67 -6.99 -15.35
N THR A 102 1.27 -7.13 -14.16
CA THR A 102 0.66 -7.68 -12.96
C THR A 102 -0.09 -6.64 -12.11
N VAL A 103 -0.15 -5.36 -12.52
CA VAL A 103 -0.73 -4.25 -11.72
C VAL A 103 -2.18 -4.53 -11.32
N GLN A 104 -2.96 -5.15 -12.21
CA GLN A 104 -4.33 -5.56 -11.90
C GLN A 104 -4.37 -6.53 -10.72
N ARG A 105 -3.54 -7.58 -10.76
CA ARG A 105 -3.46 -8.60 -9.71
C ARG A 105 -2.91 -8.04 -8.41
N LEU A 106 -1.97 -7.09 -8.50
CA LEU A 106 -1.49 -6.36 -7.34
C LEU A 106 -2.62 -5.55 -6.70
N CYS A 107 -3.41 -4.80 -7.48
CA CYS A 107 -4.54 -4.03 -6.97
C CYS A 107 -5.64 -4.93 -6.37
N GLU A 108 -5.97 -6.06 -7.00
CA GLU A 108 -6.88 -7.07 -6.43
C GLU A 108 -6.40 -7.56 -5.05
N LEU A 109 -5.10 -7.82 -4.94
CA LEU A 109 -4.47 -8.29 -3.72
C LEU A 109 -4.49 -7.22 -2.61
N LEU A 110 -4.23 -5.96 -2.96
CA LEU A 110 -4.26 -4.82 -2.04
C LEU A 110 -5.67 -4.49 -1.54
N LEU A 111 -6.72 -4.73 -2.34
CA LEU A 111 -8.11 -4.51 -1.93
C LEU A 111 -8.66 -5.61 -1.03
N SER A 112 -8.13 -6.82 -1.16
CA SER A 112 -8.65 -8.00 -0.47
C SER A 112 -7.54 -8.86 0.15
N PRO A 113 -6.68 -8.29 1.01
CA PRO A 113 -5.55 -9.01 1.57
C PRO A 113 -5.97 -10.20 2.43
N HIS A 114 -7.11 -10.10 3.12
CA HIS A 114 -7.67 -11.15 3.99
C HIS A 114 -8.44 -12.24 3.23
N ARG A 115 -8.77 -12.03 1.96
CA ARG A 115 -9.67 -12.94 1.22
C ARG A 115 -9.01 -14.26 0.84
N HIS A 116 -7.69 -14.23 0.58
CA HIS A 116 -6.95 -15.42 0.14
C HIS A 116 -5.73 -15.73 1.01
N HIS A 117 -5.23 -14.78 1.80
CA HIS A 117 -4.10 -14.97 2.68
C HIS A 117 -4.56 -14.90 4.13
N LYS A 118 -4.25 -15.93 4.91
CA LYS A 118 -4.57 -16.02 6.35
C LYS A 118 -3.44 -15.50 7.25
N THR A 119 -2.32 -15.08 6.65
CA THR A 119 -1.09 -14.71 7.35
C THR A 119 -0.34 -13.67 6.55
N LYS A 120 0.24 -12.67 7.23
CA LYS A 120 1.10 -11.63 6.65
C LYS A 120 2.20 -12.18 5.74
N LEU A 121 2.84 -13.27 6.16
CA LEU A 121 3.91 -13.91 5.39
C LEU A 121 3.45 -14.46 4.04
N LYS A 122 2.22 -14.99 3.96
CA LYS A 122 1.66 -15.48 2.69
C LYS A 122 1.32 -14.34 1.74
N LEU A 123 0.83 -13.23 2.29
CA LEU A 123 0.61 -12.01 1.51
C LEU A 123 1.94 -11.46 1.00
N LEU A 124 2.95 -11.36 1.87
CA LEU A 124 4.29 -10.92 1.50
C LEU A 124 4.88 -11.76 0.36
N ALA A 125 4.79 -13.09 0.46
CA ALA A 125 5.25 -14.00 -0.59
C ALA A 125 4.44 -13.88 -1.90
N ALA A 126 3.13 -13.62 -1.82
CA ALA A 126 2.30 -13.39 -2.99
C ALA A 126 2.66 -12.09 -3.71
N VAL A 127 2.90 -11.01 -2.95
CA VAL A 127 3.36 -9.73 -3.48
C VAL A 127 4.76 -9.90 -4.10
N ASP A 128 5.68 -10.54 -3.39
CA ASP A 128 7.03 -10.82 -3.90
C ASP A 128 6.98 -11.58 -5.23
N LYS A 129 6.11 -12.59 -5.34
CA LYS A 129 5.90 -13.30 -6.61
C LYS A 129 5.39 -12.37 -7.71
N LEU A 130 4.41 -11.51 -7.45
CA LEU A 130 3.87 -10.57 -8.45
C LEU A 130 4.92 -9.57 -8.94
N LEU A 131 5.73 -9.05 -8.01
CA LEU A 131 6.81 -8.12 -8.33
C LEU A 131 7.98 -8.83 -9.02
N SER A 132 8.35 -10.02 -8.57
CA SER A 132 9.41 -10.83 -9.16
C SER A 132 9.09 -11.20 -10.60
N VAL A 133 7.88 -11.66 -10.90
CA VAL A 133 7.52 -11.95 -12.30
C VAL A 133 7.71 -10.71 -13.17
N THR A 134 7.43 -9.51 -12.64
CA THR A 134 7.65 -8.26 -13.35
C THR A 134 9.12 -7.93 -13.57
N THR A 135 9.99 -8.13 -12.57
CA THR A 135 11.42 -7.81 -12.73
C THR A 135 12.11 -8.70 -13.78
N ILE A 136 11.69 -9.96 -13.93
CA ILE A 136 12.35 -10.89 -14.88
C ILE A 136 11.98 -10.56 -16.34
N VAL A 137 10.76 -10.07 -16.61
CA VAL A 137 10.37 -9.68 -17.98
C VAL A 137 11.02 -8.37 -18.43
N SER A 138 11.61 -7.60 -17.51
CA SER A 138 12.30 -6.35 -17.83
C SER A 138 13.75 -6.56 -18.32
N GLU A 139 14.29 -7.79 -18.28
CA GLU A 139 15.68 -8.10 -18.67
C GLU A 139 15.80 -8.99 -19.93
N HIS A 140 14.95 -8.80 -20.94
CA HIS A 140 15.20 -9.45 -22.24
C HIS A 140 14.80 -8.60 -23.45
N GLU A 141 15.39 -7.40 -23.54
CA GLU A 141 15.62 -6.73 -24.83
C GLU A 141 17.03 -6.16 -24.86
N VAL A 142 18.02 -6.96 -25.29
CA VAL A 142 18.78 -6.83 -26.56
C VAL A 142 19.82 -7.95 -26.69
#